data_AF-A0A8J2UFK3-F1
#
_entry.id   AF-A0A8J2UFK3-F1
#
_cell.length_a   1.000
_cell.length_b   1.000
_cell.length_c   1.000
_cell.angle_alpha   90.00
_cell.angle_beta   90.00
_cell.angle_gamma   90.00
#
_symmetry.space_group_name_H-M   'P 1'
#
loop_
_entity.id
_entity.type
_entity.pdbx_description
1 polymer ?
#
loop_
_entity_poly.entity_id
_entity_poly.type
_entity_poly.pdbx_seq_one_letter_code
_entity_poly.pdbx_strand_id
1 'polypeptide(L)'
;MKIVNSFTLTDIHDQTAFIESEGIITSDSATQFMTYNVTTGLKGEQKGEYQVDSKTGMLLSATVNVTVEGTLQVIGRDIPLTMRSQVKMERHQ
;
A
#
# COMPACT_ATOMS: atom_id res chain seq x y z
N MET A 1 3.83 -8.78 -8.41
CA MET A 1 3.74 -7.63 -7.48
C MET A 1 4.70 -7.83 -6.33
N LYS A 2 5.58 -6.86 -6.10
CA LYS A 2 6.50 -6.78 -4.97
C LYS A 2 6.13 -5.57 -4.13
N ILE A 3 6.11 -5.74 -2.82
CA ILE A 3 5.88 -4.67 -1.85
C ILE A 3 7.03 -4.73 -0.85
N VAL A 4 7.68 -3.60 -0.61
CA VAL A 4 8.72 -3.44 0.42
C VAL A 4 8.25 -2.33 1.35
N ASN A 5 8.15 -2.63 2.64
CA ASN A 5 7.75 -1.67 3.66
C ASN A 5 8.88 -1.46 4.66
N SER A 6 9.10 -0.21 5.06
CA SER A 6 9.82 0.17 6.27
C SER A 6 8.81 0.54 7.35
N PHE A 7 9.17 0.25 8.60
CA PHE A 7 8.39 0.66 9.77
C PHE A 7 9.31 1.38 10.73
N THR A 8 8.83 2.49 11.28
CA THR A 8 9.57 3.32 12.24
C THR A 8 8.69 3.54 13.45
N LEU A 9 9.16 3.07 14.62
CA LEU A 9 8.60 3.47 15.90
C LEU A 9 8.98 4.93 16.14
N THR A 10 7.99 5.82 16.16
CA THR A 10 8.21 7.26 16.30
C THR A 10 8.10 7.71 17.76
N ASP A 11 7.20 7.11 18.53
CA ASP A 11 7.00 7.44 19.94
C ASP A 11 6.37 6.28 20.75
N ILE A 12 6.55 6.30 22.07
CA ILE A 12 5.78 5.49 23.02
C ILE A 12 5.38 6.38 24.20
N HIS A 13 4.08 6.60 24.37
CA HIS A 13 3.53 7.23 25.58
C HIS A 13 2.14 6.68 25.89
N ASP A 14 1.71 6.78 27.16
CA ASP A 14 0.38 6.35 27.60
C ASP A 14 -0.01 4.93 27.19
N GLN A 15 0.95 4.00 27.23
CA GLN A 15 0.77 2.59 26.81
C GLN A 15 0.43 2.43 25.32
N THR A 16 0.67 3.45 24.51
CA THR A 16 0.48 3.43 23.05
C THR A 16 1.83 3.62 22.36
N ALA A 17 2.14 2.73 21.43
CA ALA A 17 3.26 2.85 20.51
C ALA A 17 2.75 3.43 19.18
N PHE A 18 3.41 4.49 18.71
CA PHE A 18 3.10 5.16 17.46
C PHE A 18 4.11 4.71 16.41
N ILE A 19 3.61 4.16 15.31
CA ILE A 19 4.45 3.58 14.25
C ILE A 19 4.04 4.21 12.93
N GLU A 20 5.03 4.67 12.18
CA GLU A 20 4.88 5.07 10.79
C GLU A 20 5.39 3.98 9.87
N SER A 21 4.80 3.85 8.69
CA SER A 21 5.30 2.97 7.63
C SER A 21 5.38 3.68 6.29
N GLU A 22 6.43 3.41 5.55
CA GLU A 22 6.55 3.79 4.15
C GLU A 22 6.74 2.54 3.31
N GLY A 23 6.06 2.48 2.17
CA GLY A 23 6.07 1.32 1.30
C GLY A 23 6.29 1.69 -0.15
N ILE A 24 7.05 0.86 -0.85
CA ILE A 24 7.21 0.93 -2.30
C ILE A 24 6.57 -0.31 -2.92
N ILE A 25 5.69 -0.09 -3.89
CA ILE A 25 4.99 -1.11 -4.64
C ILE A 25 5.54 -1.10 -6.06
N THR A 26 5.94 -2.27 -6.55
CA THR A 26 6.26 -2.46 -7.98
C THR A 26 5.56 -3.69 -8.53
N SER A 27 4.98 -3.57 -9.71
CA SER A 27 4.37 -4.71 -10.38
C SER A 27 4.51 -4.58 -11.88
N ASP A 28 5.45 -5.35 -12.42
CA ASP A 28 5.52 -5.64 -13.83
C ASP A 28 4.87 -6.99 -14.07
N SER A 29 3.94 -7.05 -15.01
CA SER A 29 3.29 -8.31 -15.39
C SER A 29 2.97 -8.32 -16.88
N ALA A 30 2.99 -9.51 -17.46
CA ALA A 30 2.56 -9.74 -18.82
C ALA A 30 1.65 -10.96 -18.81
N THR A 31 0.46 -10.83 -19.40
CA THR A 31 -0.49 -11.92 -19.50
C THR A 31 -1.19 -11.89 -20.86
N GLN A 32 -1.69 -13.03 -21.28
CA GLN A 32 -2.48 -13.13 -22.50
C GLN A 32 -3.96 -13.14 -22.12
N PHE A 33 -4.71 -12.13 -22.57
CA PHE A 33 -6.15 -12.09 -22.42
C PHE A 33 -6.79 -12.29 -23.78
N MET A 34 -7.42 -13.45 -23.97
CA MET A 34 -7.91 -13.93 -25.27
C MET A 34 -6.77 -13.96 -26.31
N THR A 35 -6.88 -13.19 -27.39
CA THR A 35 -5.85 -13.08 -28.44
C THR A 35 -4.87 -11.93 -28.21
N TYR A 36 -4.98 -11.19 -27.10
CA TYR A 36 -4.20 -9.98 -26.86
C TYR A 36 -3.14 -10.18 -25.78
N ASN A 37 -1.94 -9.69 -26.05
CA ASN A 37 -0.91 -9.53 -25.02
C ASN A 37 -1.22 -8.25 -24.25
N VAL A 38 -1.32 -8.40 -22.93
CA VAL A 38 -1.53 -7.31 -21.99
C VAL A 38 -0.31 -7.23 -21.10
N THR A 39 0.37 -6.08 -21.10
CA THR A 39 1.46 -5.81 -20.17
C THR A 39 1.08 -4.70 -19.22
N THR A 40 1.55 -4.78 -17.99
CA THR A 40 1.34 -3.77 -16.95
C THR A 40 2.70 -3.38 -16.38
N GLY A 41 2.95 -2.08 -16.26
CA GLY A 41 4.04 -1.55 -15.46
C GLY A 41 3.48 -0.63 -14.40
N LEU A 42 3.42 -1.09 -13.15
CA LEU A 42 2.84 -0.35 -12.02
C LEU A 42 3.92 0.00 -11.00
N LYS A 43 3.90 1.24 -10.53
CA LYS A 43 4.69 1.75 -9.41
C LYS A 43 3.78 2.42 -8.42
N GLY A 44 4.00 2.22 -7.14
CA GLY A 44 3.20 2.86 -6.12
C GLY A 44 3.95 3.12 -4.84
N GLU A 45 3.33 3.94 -4.03
CA GLU A 45 3.78 4.33 -2.71
C GLU A 45 2.67 4.03 -1.71
N GLN A 46 3.07 3.60 -0.52
CA GLN A 46 2.21 3.39 0.63
C GLN A 46 2.73 4.24 1.79
N LYS A 47 1.82 4.91 2.50
CA LYS A 47 2.11 5.60 3.76
C LYS A 47 1.12 5.14 4.81
N GLY A 48 1.61 4.79 5.99
CA GLY A 48 0.81 4.24 7.06
C GLY A 48 1.14 4.85 8.41
N GLU A 49 0.13 4.98 9.24
CA GLU A 49 0.20 5.38 10.64
C GLU A 49 -0.54 4.34 11.47
N TYR A 50 0.09 3.85 12.53
CA TYR A 50 -0.45 2.80 13.39
C TYR A 50 -0.31 3.22 14.86
N GLN A 51 -1.34 2.88 15.63
CA GLN A 51 -1.30 2.94 17.08
C GLN A 51 -1.48 1.53 17.62
N VAL A 52 -0.55 1.10 18.46
CA VAL A 52 -0.53 -0.24 19.03
C VAL A 52 -0.44 -0.13 20.55
N ASP A 53 -1.25 -0.90 21.27
CA ASP A 53 -1.10 -1.03 22.72
C ASP A 53 0.28 -1.64 23.01
N SER A 54 1.15 -0.89 23.68
CA SER A 54 2.56 -1.26 23.85
C SER A 54 2.79 -2.41 24.83
N LYS A 55 1.76 -2.79 25.61
CA LYS A 55 1.82 -3.93 26.53
C LYS A 55 1.37 -5.23 25.88
N THR A 56 0.31 -5.17 25.09
CA THR A 56 -0.37 -6.34 24.52
C THR A 56 -0.03 -6.58 23.05
N GLY A 57 0.49 -5.57 22.36
CA GLY A 57 0.71 -5.60 20.91
C GLY A 57 -0.58 -5.47 20.10
N MET A 58 -1.70 -5.18 20.74
CA MET A 58 -3.00 -5.05 20.08
C MET A 58 -3.05 -3.78 19.24
N LEU A 59 -3.47 -3.90 17.97
CA LEU A 59 -3.71 -2.75 17.11
C LEU A 59 -4.92 -1.95 17.61
N LEU A 60 -4.71 -0.66 17.88
CA LEU A 60 -5.74 0.28 18.32
C LEU A 60 -6.35 1.04 17.15
N SER A 61 -5.50 1.54 16.25
CA SER A 61 -5.92 2.19 15.02
C SER A 61 -4.88 2.04 13.91
N ALA A 62 -5.32 2.13 12.67
CA ALA A 62 -4.45 2.20 11.51
C ALA A 62 -5.06 3.09 10.43
N THR A 63 -4.23 3.94 9.84
CA THR A 63 -4.55 4.66 8.60
C THR A 63 -3.48 4.31 7.59
N VAL A 64 -3.87 3.78 6.43
CA VAL A 64 -2.94 3.44 5.36
C VAL A 64 -3.45 4.05 4.06
N ASN A 65 -2.60 4.84 3.41
CA ASN A 65 -2.85 5.46 2.12
C ASN A 65 -1.95 4.79 1.08
N VAL A 66 -2.52 4.40 -0.04
CA VAL A 66 -1.81 3.77 -1.15
C VAL A 66 -2.12 4.53 -2.43
N THR A 67 -1.07 4.89 -3.16
CA THR A 67 -1.17 5.44 -4.52
C THR A 67 -0.37 4.55 -5.45
N VAL A 68 -0.98 4.09 -6.54
CA VAL A 68 -0.31 3.30 -7.58
C VAL A 68 -0.59 3.95 -8.92
N GLU A 69 0.46 4.15 -9.69
CA GLU A 69 0.43 4.74 -11.02
C GLU A 69 1.16 3.83 -12.00
N GLY A 70 0.75 3.86 -13.26
CA GLY A 70 1.42 3.07 -14.27
C GLY A 70 0.71 3.03 -15.59
N THR A 71 1.11 2.08 -16.42
CA THR A 71 0.56 1.89 -17.74
C THR A 71 0.09 0.46 -17.92
N LEU A 72 -1.05 0.34 -18.60
CA LEU A 72 -1.58 -0.90 -19.14
C LEU A 72 -1.44 -0.84 -20.66
N GLN A 73 -0.66 -1.74 -21.24
CA GLN A 73 -0.52 -1.83 -22.68
C GLN A 73 -1.47 -2.89 -23.23
N VAL A 74 -2.38 -2.50 -24.13
CA VAL A 74 -3.35 -3.39 -24.78
C VAL A 74 -3.38 -3.08 -26.27
N ILE A 75 -3.14 -4.08 -27.13
CA ILE A 75 -3.20 -3.93 -28.59
C ILE A 75 -2.26 -2.79 -29.07
N GLY A 76 -1.07 -2.70 -28.49
CA GLY A 76 -0.08 -1.66 -28.81
C GLY A 76 -0.49 -0.24 -28.41
N ARG A 77 -1.50 -0.08 -27.55
CA ARG A 77 -1.88 1.20 -26.96
C ARG A 77 -1.56 1.22 -25.47
N ASP A 78 -0.96 2.31 -25.01
CA ASP A 78 -0.70 2.53 -23.60
C ASP A 78 -1.88 3.28 -22.97
N ILE A 79 -2.44 2.70 -21.92
CA ILE A 79 -3.54 3.25 -21.13
C ILE A 79 -2.95 3.64 -19.77
N PRO A 80 -2.89 4.94 -19.42
CA PRO A 80 -2.44 5.34 -18.09
C PRO A 80 -3.47 4.94 -17.04
N LEU A 81 -2.98 4.48 -15.88
CA LEU A 81 -3.79 4.08 -14.74
C LEU A 81 -3.30 4.80 -13.49
N THR A 82 -4.25 5.25 -12.68
CA THR A 82 -4.01 5.74 -11.33
C THR A 82 -5.01 5.08 -10.39
N MET A 83 -4.51 4.44 -9.35
CA MET A 83 -5.29 3.81 -8.30
C MET A 83 -4.94 4.48 -6.97
N ARG A 84 -5.97 4.89 -6.24
CA ARG A 84 -5.82 5.44 -4.89
C ARG A 84 -6.70 4.63 -3.96
N SER A 85 -6.14 4.22 -2.83
CA SER A 85 -6.86 3.49 -1.80
C SER A 85 -6.50 4.06 -0.44
N GLN A 86 -7.50 4.09 0.44
CA GLN A 86 -7.33 4.42 1.84
C GLN A 86 -8.00 3.35 2.67
N VAL A 87 -7.26 2.83 3.64
CA VAL A 87 -7.77 1.93 4.67
C VAL A 87 -7.71 2.70 5.98
N LYS A 88 -8.85 2.82 6.65
CA LYS A 88 -8.94 3.38 8.00
C LYS A 88 -9.57 2.35 8.91
N MET A 89 -8.91 2.06 10.01
CA MET A 89 -9.38 1.17 11.06
C MET A 89 -9.26 1.89 12.40
N GLU A 90 -10.36 1.88 13.15
CA GLU A 90 -10.40 2.36 14.53
C GLU A 90 -11.09 1.29 15.36
N ARG A 91 -10.52 0.96 16.51
CA ARG A 91 -11.20 0.10 17.47
C ARG A 91 -12.32 0.91 18.13
N HIS A 92 -13.57 0.55 17.84
CA HIS A 92 -14.69 0.98 18.68
C HIS A 92 -14.61 0.23 20.02
N GLN A 93 -14.48 0.98 21.10
CA GLN A 93 -14.64 0.50 22.47
C GLN A 93 -16.12 0.43 22.84
#